data_AF-F3GMP9-F1
#
_entry.id   AF-F3GMP9-F1
#
_cell.length_a   1.000
_cell.length_b   1.000
_cell.length_c   1.000
_cell.angle_alpha   90.00
_cell.angle_beta   90.00
_cell.angle_gamma   90.00
#
_symmetry.space_group_name_H-M   'P 1'
#
loop_
_entity.id
_entity.type
_entity.pdbx_description
1 polymer ?
#
loop_
_entity_poly.entity_id
_entity_poly.type
_entity_poly.pdbx_seq_one_letter_code
_entity_poly.pdbx_strand_id
1 'polypeptide(L)'
;EYETILSHWLSETNLSKNDNYYVIARSAFGILYVWGQEQGYCLTISSYRARYSSRASRFTGEKLDAGVNAFFFSMSPNHNDIDGLFEPAREKLGPLKSDEMYGFVPA
;
A
#
# COMPACT_ATOMS: atom_id res chain seq x y z
N GLU A 1 12.58 4.96 -2.66
CA GLU A 1 12.21 4.30 -3.94
C GLU A 1 10.85 4.75 -4.45
N TYR A 2 9.77 4.65 -3.67
CA TYR A 2 8.41 4.95 -4.16
C TYR A 2 8.01 6.43 -4.22
N GLU A 3 8.86 7.37 -3.81
CA GLU A 3 8.51 8.80 -3.73
C GLU A 3 8.03 9.37 -5.06
N THR A 4 8.77 9.12 -6.15
CA THR A 4 8.40 9.60 -7.49
C THR A 4 7.08 8.98 -7.95
N ILE A 5 6.91 7.66 -7.78
CA ILE A 5 5.67 6.95 -8.16
C ILE A 5 4.49 7.50 -7.37
N LEU A 6 4.64 7.68 -6.05
CA LEU A 6 3.61 8.25 -5.20
C LEU A 6 3.27 9.68 -5.60
N SER A 7 4.26 10.52 -5.92
CA SER A 7 4.01 11.89 -6.39
C SER A 7 3.20 11.92 -7.69
N HIS A 8 3.45 11.00 -8.62
CA HIS A 8 2.66 10.90 -9.85
C HIS A 8 1.22 10.46 -9.59
N TRP A 9 1.01 9.52 -8.66
CA TRP A 9 -0.34 9.12 -8.26
C TRP A 9 -1.13 10.25 -7.60
N LEU A 10 -0.44 11.15 -6.88
CA LEU A 10 -1.07 12.21 -6.11
C LEU A 10 -1.17 13.55 -6.84
N SER A 11 -0.47 13.74 -7.97
CA SER A 11 -0.34 15.05 -8.64
C SER A 11 -1.68 15.65 -9.07
N GLU A 12 -2.59 14.81 -9.55
CA GLU A 12 -3.94 15.20 -10.01
C GLU A 12 -4.99 15.17 -8.88
N THR A 13 -4.56 14.95 -7.63
CA THR A 13 -5.45 14.88 -6.47
C THR A 13 -5.23 16.08 -5.55
N ASN A 14 -6.22 16.42 -4.72
CA ASN A 14 -6.03 17.39 -3.65
C ASN A 14 -5.32 16.81 -2.42
N LEU A 15 -4.95 15.53 -2.43
CA LEU A 15 -4.34 14.88 -1.28
C LEU A 15 -2.97 15.48 -0.98
N SER A 16 -2.14 15.72 -1.99
CA SER A 16 -0.78 16.30 -1.85
C SER A 16 -0.75 17.66 -1.16
N LYS A 17 -1.88 18.36 -1.05
CA LYS A 17 -2.01 19.63 -0.32
C LYS A 17 -2.33 19.44 1.17
N ASN A 18 -2.78 18.26 1.56
CA ASN A 18 -3.31 17.98 2.89
C ASN A 18 -2.29 17.34 3.84
N ASP A 19 -1.28 16.64 3.33
CA ASP A 19 -0.23 15.98 4.11
C ASP A 19 0.97 15.60 3.24
N ASN A 20 2.08 15.26 3.88
CA ASN A 20 3.19 14.53 3.27
C ASN A 20 2.92 13.03 3.38
N TYR A 21 3.08 12.31 2.27
CA TYR A 21 2.76 10.88 2.23
C TYR A 21 3.98 10.03 1.91
N TYR A 22 4.03 8.85 2.54
CA TYR A 22 5.12 7.89 2.40
C TYR A 22 4.58 6.48 2.21
N VAL A 23 5.15 5.72 1.28
CA VAL A 23 4.87 4.27 1.19
C VAL A 23 5.59 3.56 2.32
N ILE A 24 4.84 2.83 3.15
CA ILE A 24 5.40 2.07 4.29
C ILE A 24 5.41 0.56 4.06
N ALA A 25 4.62 0.07 3.10
CA ALA A 25 4.61 -1.35 2.71
C ALA A 25 4.06 -1.53 1.30
N ARG A 26 4.40 -2.67 0.70
CA ARG A 26 3.89 -3.13 -0.59
C ARG A 26 3.43 -4.59 -0.46
N SER A 27 2.25 -4.92 -1.00
CA SER A 27 1.79 -6.32 -1.06
C SER A 27 2.49 -7.11 -2.18
N ALA A 28 2.32 -8.45 -2.18
CA ALA A 28 2.84 -9.32 -3.23
C ALA A 28 2.34 -8.97 -4.65
N PHE A 29 1.22 -8.24 -4.75
CA PHE A 29 0.60 -7.82 -6.01
C PHE A 29 0.68 -6.31 -6.25
N GLY A 30 1.62 -5.63 -5.59
CA GLY A 30 1.88 -4.20 -5.83
C GLY A 30 0.86 -3.24 -5.24
N ILE A 31 0.04 -3.67 -4.26
CA ILE A 31 -0.76 -2.73 -3.47
C ILE A 31 0.19 -1.91 -2.59
N LEU A 32 0.16 -0.58 -2.73
CA LEU A 32 0.96 0.32 -1.90
C LEU A 32 0.14 0.77 -0.69
N TYR A 33 0.73 0.59 0.49
CA TYR A 33 0.19 1.08 1.76
C TYR A 33 0.88 2.39 2.12
N VAL A 34 0.09 3.45 2.22
CA VAL A 34 0.60 4.81 2.32
C VAL A 34 0.21 5.43 3.66
N TRP A 35 1.20 6.06 4.29
CA TRP A 35 1.12 6.74 5.57
C TRP A 35 1.26 8.25 5.36
N GLY A 36 0.30 9.02 5.86
CA GLY A 36 0.40 10.48 5.99
C GLY A 36 1.14 10.85 7.26
N GLN A 37 2.06 11.81 7.17
CA GLN A 37 2.89 12.24 8.29
C GLN A 37 2.03 12.65 9.49
N GLU A 38 0.98 13.43 9.26
CA GLU A 38 0.07 13.90 10.31
C GLU A 38 -1.21 13.04 10.40
N GLN A 39 -1.65 12.50 9.26
CA GLN A 39 -2.92 11.79 9.12
C GLN A 39 -2.84 10.28 9.35
N GLY A 40 -1.65 9.71 9.53
CA GLY A 40 -1.46 8.27 9.76
C GLY A 40 -1.79 7.39 8.55
N TYR A 41 -2.14 6.12 8.77
CA TYR A 41 -2.49 5.18 7.68
C TYR A 41 -3.82 5.56 7.01
N CYS A 42 -3.74 6.29 5.90
CA CYS A 42 -4.90 6.94 5.30
C CYS A 42 -5.13 6.60 3.83
N LEU A 43 -4.17 5.97 3.14
CA LEU A 43 -4.25 5.74 1.70
C LEU A 43 -3.77 4.33 1.30
N THR A 44 -4.42 3.77 0.30
CA THR A 44 -4.01 2.53 -0.37
C THR A 44 -4.10 2.73 -1.88
N ILE A 45 -3.06 2.32 -2.62
CA ILE A 45 -3.02 2.43 -4.09
C ILE A 45 -2.95 1.03 -4.69
N SER A 46 -3.82 0.75 -5.66
CA SER A 46 -3.90 -0.48 -6.42
C SER A 46 -3.67 -0.17 -7.89
N SER A 47 -2.43 -0.38 -8.35
CA SER A 47 -2.05 -0.13 -9.75
C SER A 47 -2.81 -1.03 -10.73
N TYR A 48 -2.97 -2.32 -10.39
CA TYR A 48 -3.69 -3.28 -11.23
C TYR A 48 -5.19 -2.95 -11.40
N ARG A 49 -5.77 -2.08 -10.56
CA ARG A 49 -7.15 -1.57 -10.72
C ARG A 49 -7.19 -0.12 -11.19
N ALA A 50 -6.04 0.52 -11.40
CA ALA A 50 -5.91 1.95 -11.66
C ALA A 50 -6.68 2.82 -10.62
N ARG A 51 -6.64 2.46 -9.34
CA ARG A 51 -7.44 3.09 -8.28
C ARG A 51 -6.65 3.31 -7.00
N TYR A 52 -7.06 4.34 -6.25
CA TYR A 52 -6.67 4.52 -4.86
C TYR A 52 -7.92 4.58 -3.96
N SER A 53 -7.74 4.29 -2.67
CA SER A 53 -8.76 4.48 -1.65
C SER A 53 -8.19 5.26 -0.47
N SER A 54 -8.87 6.35 -0.11
CA SER A 54 -8.53 7.18 1.05
C SER A 54 -9.50 6.92 2.20
N ARG A 55 -9.02 7.04 3.43
CA ARG A 55 -9.81 6.89 4.66
C ARG A 55 -9.25 7.79 5.75
N ALA A 56 -10.11 8.24 6.66
CA ALA A 56 -9.65 8.90 7.88
C ALA A 56 -9.03 7.86 8.82
N SER A 57 -7.78 8.08 9.24
CA SER A 57 -7.15 7.23 10.25
C SER A 57 -7.77 7.50 11.62
N ARG A 58 -7.89 6.44 12.42
CA ARG A 58 -8.21 6.56 13.87
C ARG A 58 -6.94 6.82 14.71
N PHE A 59 -5.77 6.70 14.10
CA PHE A 59 -4.46 6.90 14.69
C PHE A 59 -3.84 8.16 14.09
N THR A 60 -3.92 9.27 14.82
CA THR A 60 -3.38 10.58 14.47
C THR A 60 -2.73 11.22 15.70
N GLY A 61 -1.92 12.26 15.50
CA GLY A 61 -1.20 12.96 16.58
C GLY A 61 -0.35 12.00 17.42
N GLU A 62 -0.49 12.03 18.74
CA GLU A 62 0.27 11.17 19.65
C GLU A 62 0.04 9.65 19.47
N LYS A 63 -0.95 9.25 18.67
CA LYS A 63 -1.28 7.84 18.41
C LYS A 63 -0.63 7.28 17.14
N LEU A 64 0.17 8.05 16.42
CA LEU A 64 0.77 7.62 15.16
C LEU A 64 1.59 6.33 15.33
N ASP A 65 2.45 6.24 16.35
CA ASP A 65 3.26 5.05 16.63
C ASP A 65 2.38 3.80 16.91
N ALA A 66 1.31 3.98 17.69
CA ALA A 66 0.35 2.91 17.93
C ALA A 66 -0.34 2.46 16.64
N GLY A 67 -0.60 3.38 15.72
CA GLY A 67 -1.18 3.09 14.42
C GLY A 67 -0.23 2.32 13.49
N VAL A 68 1.07 2.63 13.49
CA VAL A 68 2.06 1.88 12.71
C VAL A 68 2.15 0.44 13.24
N ASN A 69 2.21 0.27 14.56
CA ASN A 69 2.21 -1.06 15.19
C ASN A 69 0.91 -1.82 14.86
N ALA A 70 -0.24 -1.16 14.96
CA ALA A 70 -1.52 -1.77 14.62
C ALA A 70 -1.60 -2.17 13.14
N PHE A 71 -1.04 -1.36 12.23
CA PHE A 71 -0.93 -1.70 10.81
C PHE A 71 -0.20 -3.03 10.65
N PHE A 72 1.05 -3.13 11.13
CA PHE A 72 1.86 -4.35 10.96
C PHE A 72 1.27 -5.55 11.70
N PHE A 73 0.69 -5.36 12.88
CA PHE A 73 0.02 -6.42 13.63
C PHE A 73 -1.23 -6.97 12.91
N SER A 74 -1.97 -6.10 12.21
CA SER A 74 -3.21 -6.48 11.50
C SER A 74 -2.96 -7.11 10.12
N MET A 75 -1.75 -7.02 9.59
CA MET A 75 -1.42 -7.60 8.28
C MET A 75 -1.58 -9.11 8.32
N SER A 76 -2.36 -9.64 7.38
CA SER A 76 -2.49 -11.08 7.18
C SER A 76 -2.53 -11.42 5.68
N PRO A 77 -2.13 -12.65 5.30
CA PRO A 77 -2.22 -13.10 3.92
C PRO A 77 -3.62 -12.94 3.33
N ASN A 78 -4.67 -13.32 4.07
CA ASN A 78 -6.05 -13.26 3.59
C ASN A 78 -6.52 -11.85 3.21
N HIS A 79 -6.02 -10.80 3.88
CA HIS A 79 -6.36 -9.40 3.54
C HIS A 79 -5.50 -8.81 2.41
N ASN A 80 -4.39 -9.47 2.08
CA ASN A 80 -3.42 -9.03 1.07
C ASN A 80 -3.49 -9.85 -0.23
N ASP A 81 -4.19 -10.97 -0.20
CA ASP A 81 -4.41 -11.81 -1.36
C ASP A 81 -5.43 -11.18 -2.32
N ILE A 82 -5.24 -11.43 -3.61
CA ILE A 82 -6.19 -11.06 -4.66
C ILE A 82 -6.84 -12.36 -5.10
N ASP A 83 -8.10 -12.56 -4.71
CA ASP A 83 -8.94 -13.68 -5.18
C ASP A 83 -8.28 -15.07 -5.06
N GLY A 84 -7.44 -15.27 -4.03
CA GLY A 84 -6.77 -16.56 -3.77
C GLY A 84 -5.55 -16.82 -4.67
N LEU A 85 -5.01 -15.80 -5.33
CA LEU A 85 -3.93 -15.93 -6.32
C LEU A 85 -2.54 -16.06 -5.69
N PHE A 86 -2.36 -15.71 -4.42
CA PHE A 86 -1.03 -15.67 -3.81
C PHE A 86 -0.34 -17.03 -3.84
N GLU A 87 -1.00 -18.09 -3.36
CA GLU A 87 -0.41 -19.43 -3.34
C GLU A 87 -0.15 -19.99 -4.76
N PRO A 88 -1.11 -19.95 -5.70
CA PRO A 88 -0.84 -20.36 -7.09
C PRO A 88 0.30 -19.58 -7.75
N ALA A 89 0.42 -18.27 -7.51
CA ALA A 89 1.49 -17.45 -8.04
C ALA A 89 2.85 -17.86 -7.46
N ARG A 90 2.92 -18.07 -6.15
CA ARG A 90 4.13 -18.52 -5.44
C ARG A 90 4.59 -19.89 -5.90
N GLU A 91 3.67 -20.84 -6.06
CA GLU A 91 4.01 -22.19 -6.55
C GLU A 91 4.55 -22.17 -7.99
N LYS A 92 3.96 -21.33 -8.85
CA LYS A 92 4.32 -21.29 -10.27
C LYS A 92 5.55 -20.44 -10.57
N LEU A 93 5.68 -19.29 -9.89
CA LEU A 93 6.70 -18.26 -10.19
C LEU A 93 7.84 -18.25 -9.17
N GLY A 94 7.68 -18.96 -8.06
CA GLY A 94 8.64 -18.97 -6.95
C GLY A 94 8.43 -17.80 -5.98
N PRO A 95 9.14 -17.79 -4.83
CA PRO A 95 9.04 -16.73 -3.84
C PRO A 95 9.62 -15.42 -4.36
N LEU A 96 8.98 -14.30 -4.00
CA LEU A 96 9.44 -12.96 -4.33
C LEU A 96 10.67 -12.56 -3.52
N LYS A 97 11.62 -11.87 -4.15
CA LYS A 97 12.61 -11.05 -3.45
C LYS A 97 11.98 -9.74 -2.95
N SER A 98 12.73 -9.00 -2.14
CA SER A 98 12.28 -7.74 -1.54
C SER A 98 11.85 -6.68 -2.57
N ASP A 99 12.45 -6.69 -3.76
CA ASP A 99 12.22 -5.78 -4.88
C ASP A 99 11.19 -6.31 -5.89
N GLU A 100 10.80 -7.58 -5.81
CA GLU A 100 9.91 -8.24 -6.79
C GLU A 100 8.43 -8.21 -6.36
N MET A 101 7.52 -8.24 -7.33
CA MET A 101 6.08 -8.44 -7.11
C MET A 101 5.50 -9.27 -8.24
N TYR A 102 4.38 -9.96 -7.98
CA TYR A 102 3.60 -10.61 -9.03
C TYR A 102 2.81 -9.56 -9.82
N GLY A 103 3.02 -9.54 -11.13
CA GLY A 103 2.34 -8.63 -12.05
C GLY A 103 1.28 -9.34 -12.90
N PHE A 104 0.26 -8.59 -13.31
CA PHE A 104 -0.73 -9.03 -14.30
C PHE A 104 -0.23 -8.72 -15.71
N VAL A 105 -0.54 -9.59 -16.67
CA VAL A 105 -0.25 -9.39 -18.10
C VAL A 105 -1.52 -9.56 -18.94
N PRO A 106 -1.75 -8.68 -19.95
CA PRO A 106 -0.96 -7.49 -20.27
C PRO A 106 -1.09 -6.40 -19.20
N ALA A 107 -0.11 -5.50 -19.15
CA ALA A 107 -0.09 -4.33 -18.27
C ALA A 107 -0.60 -3.08 -18.98
#